data_AF-A0A080LTB4-F1
#
_entry.id   AF-A0A080LTB4-F1
#
_cell.length_a   1.000
_cell.length_b   1.000
_cell.length_c   1.000
_cell.angle_alpha   90.00
_cell.angle_beta   90.00
_cell.angle_gamma   90.00
#
_symmetry.space_group_name_H-M   'P 1'
#
loop_
_entity.id
_entity.type
_entity.pdbx_description
1 polymer ?
#
loop_
_entity_poly.entity_id
_entity_poly.type
_entity_poly.pdbx_seq_one_letter_code
_entity_poly.pdbx_strand_id
1 'polypeptide(L)'
;MSKLIPGLTMLPLALLCNFASAQDVLGKSQDPAATVSNAAAPKTPAIKTVTNFAQALRCMDELFLAYGKSGIVVTSTGIPDETGKVRTGTKEMLITAIAKMTVKSNAFEFIDFHGGGDDLARLFDTKGQSMMKIPDYYIRGSITQMDDNTIRKNSGFGLAAAFFDLGFSSDASYDLISMDMSIGDAATRKILPQTSTSNTMVIIKTGKSGEAGGKLGKVGLSFNLDFSRSEGLGATTRTLLELGLIETLGQFTQVPYWRCLDADITNPVIREQALETYETLKESERITFVQRKLGGSMNRYNGPIDGKMNDTLKDAILEYQAQNHLVADGRISFELYASLFDDIQNNLAYVPSTPPAKAAAYRPTPAPAPAALPPQQAAPAAFRVNLDSDKGSKPSYKVGEFLNMSLSLMGDGTVYCYYEDINRSVARIFPNQFVGNPTLRSGSTIRLPSGGFKIRFDQAGKERVACIGADRELVVPAALKGARDLAPLPVRSLDEVVSQYRQGNPTAMSSYIDITVTR
;
A
#
# COMPACT_ATOMS: atom_id res chain seq x y z
N MET A 1 -76.85 -23.52 2.84
CA MET A 1 -78.11 -23.68 3.60
C MET A 1 -77.69 -23.96 5.04
N SER A 2 -78.00 -23.22 6.11
CA SER A 2 -79.15 -22.39 6.47
C SER A 2 -78.63 -21.38 7.51
N LYS A 3 -78.74 -20.05 7.31
CA LYS A 3 -79.86 -19.19 7.70
C LYS A 3 -80.29 -19.38 9.18
N LEU A 4 -80.04 -18.36 10.01
CA LEU A 4 -81.04 -17.45 10.61
C LEU A 4 -80.66 -16.98 12.02
N ILE A 5 -80.55 -15.65 12.13
CA ILE A 5 -80.71 -14.80 13.33
C ILE A 5 -82.22 -14.79 13.67
N PRO A 6 -82.66 -14.78 14.96
CA PRO A 6 -82.98 -13.55 15.72
C PRO A 6 -82.60 -13.70 17.22
N GLY A 7 -82.49 -12.68 18.07
CA GLY A 7 -83.00 -11.31 18.12
C GLY A 7 -83.64 -11.07 19.50
N LEU A 8 -83.40 -9.88 20.07
CA LEU A 8 -84.14 -9.24 21.20
C LEU A 8 -83.98 -9.89 22.59
N THR A 9 -83.95 -9.21 23.75
CA THR A 9 -84.35 -7.87 24.22
C THR A 9 -83.86 -7.71 25.67
N MET A 10 -83.48 -6.50 26.11
CA MET A 10 -84.09 -5.80 27.27
C MET A 10 -83.32 -4.52 27.67
N LEU A 11 -84.08 -3.42 27.69
CA LEU A 11 -83.91 -2.10 28.32
C LEU A 11 -83.85 -2.20 29.89
N PRO A 12 -83.74 -1.10 30.68
CA PRO A 12 -83.03 0.20 30.53
C PRO A 12 -82.41 0.76 31.85
N LEU A 13 -81.85 1.99 31.75
CA LEU A 13 -81.93 3.12 32.71
C LEU A 13 -80.87 3.29 33.83
N ALA A 14 -79.92 4.20 33.59
CA ALA A 14 -79.27 5.17 34.51
C ALA A 14 -78.14 5.84 33.69
N LEU A 15 -77.77 7.12 33.75
CA LEU A 15 -78.02 8.23 34.64
C LEU A 15 -77.60 9.50 33.85
N LEU A 16 -78.32 10.60 33.98
CA LEU A 16 -77.91 11.92 33.51
C LEU A 16 -76.72 12.44 34.34
N CYS A 17 -75.69 13.02 33.71
CA CYS A 17 -75.08 14.28 34.14
C CYS A 17 -74.10 14.82 33.11
N ASN A 18 -74.38 16.05 32.69
CA ASN A 18 -73.63 16.89 31.79
C ASN A 18 -72.72 17.77 32.67
N PHE A 19 -71.39 17.70 32.51
CA PHE A 19 -70.46 18.69 33.02
C PHE A 19 -69.42 19.03 31.96
N ALA A 20 -69.35 20.33 31.69
CA ALA A 20 -68.41 20.98 30.81
C ALA A 20 -66.99 21.04 31.43
N SER A 21 -65.96 20.97 30.57
CA SER A 21 -64.73 21.76 30.70
C SER A 21 -63.76 21.53 29.53
N ALA A 22 -63.39 22.64 28.86
CA ALA A 22 -62.14 22.96 28.14
C ALA A 22 -61.61 21.94 27.10
N GLN A 23 -61.38 22.29 25.83
CA GLN A 23 -60.35 23.26 25.42
C GLN A 23 -60.64 23.91 24.05
N ASP A 24 -60.16 25.15 23.95
CA ASP A 24 -60.18 26.08 22.84
C ASP A 24 -59.50 25.60 21.54
N VAL A 25 -60.12 26.03 20.43
CA VAL A 25 -59.55 26.76 19.27
C VAL A 25 -58.25 26.22 18.63
N LEU A 26 -58.36 25.88 17.34
CA LEU A 26 -57.51 26.30 16.19
C LEU A 26 -57.61 25.18 15.12
N GLY A 27 -58.30 25.40 14.00
CA GLY A 27 -57.77 26.20 12.90
C GLY A 27 -56.95 25.31 11.98
N LYS A 28 -57.61 24.72 10.97
CA LYS A 28 -56.95 23.99 9.87
C LYS A 28 -56.01 24.95 9.12
N SER A 29 -54.73 24.90 9.44
CA SER A 29 -53.66 25.35 8.55
C SER A 29 -52.95 24.09 8.05
N GLN A 30 -53.33 23.62 6.87
CA GLN A 30 -52.44 22.76 6.09
C GLN A 30 -51.33 23.67 5.57
N ASP A 31 -50.24 23.75 6.32
CA ASP A 31 -49.04 24.45 5.87
C ASP A 31 -48.43 23.65 4.70
N PRO A 32 -48.47 24.16 3.45
CA PRO A 32 -47.88 23.47 2.31
C PRO A 32 -46.37 23.30 2.50
N ALA A 33 -45.71 24.15 3.29
CA ALA A 33 -44.29 23.98 3.61
C ALA A 33 -44.03 22.72 4.45
N ALA A 34 -44.86 22.44 5.47
CA ALA A 34 -44.73 21.25 6.30
C ALA A 34 -45.02 19.93 5.55
N THR A 35 -45.85 19.99 4.51
CA THR A 35 -46.16 18.83 3.66
C THR A 35 -45.04 18.57 2.64
N VAL A 36 -44.37 19.62 2.16
CA VAL A 36 -43.20 19.52 1.26
C VAL A 36 -41.95 19.05 2.02
N SER A 37 -41.72 19.50 3.27
CA SER A 37 -40.60 19.04 4.09
C SER A 37 -40.67 17.54 4.43
N ASN A 38 -41.87 17.00 4.64
CA ASN A 38 -42.07 15.57 4.89
C ASN A 38 -42.05 14.72 3.61
N ALA A 39 -42.32 15.30 2.44
CA ALA A 39 -42.17 14.64 1.15
C ALA A 39 -40.70 14.66 0.63
N ALA A 40 -39.91 15.63 1.09
CA ALA A 40 -38.48 15.78 0.77
C ALA A 40 -37.55 15.09 1.79
N ALA A 41 -38.08 14.58 2.92
CA ALA A 41 -37.32 13.73 3.80
C ALA A 41 -36.94 12.43 3.06
N PRO A 42 -35.65 12.04 3.03
CA PRO A 42 -35.24 10.80 2.38
C PRO A 42 -35.99 9.62 3.02
N LYS A 43 -36.85 8.97 2.23
CA LYS A 43 -37.68 7.82 2.65
C LYS A 43 -36.85 6.60 3.03
N THR A 44 -35.56 6.62 2.73
CA THR A 44 -34.58 5.61 3.11
C THR A 44 -33.70 6.20 4.21
N PRO A 45 -33.50 5.49 5.34
CA PRO A 45 -32.53 5.91 6.34
C PRO A 45 -31.16 6.12 5.69
N ALA A 46 -30.36 7.05 6.22
CA ALA A 46 -28.99 7.25 5.77
C ALA A 46 -28.17 5.99 6.02
N ILE A 47 -28.04 5.14 4.99
CA ILE A 47 -27.17 3.97 5.00
C ILE A 47 -25.78 4.45 4.60
N LYS A 48 -24.75 4.08 5.38
CA LYS A 48 -23.36 4.31 4.98
C LYS A 48 -23.17 3.63 3.62
N THR A 49 -22.71 4.36 2.59
CA THR A 49 -22.29 3.74 1.32
C THR A 49 -21.19 2.73 1.62
N VAL A 50 -21.56 1.45 1.66
CA VAL A 50 -20.63 0.33 1.66
C VAL A 50 -20.36 0.03 0.21
N THR A 51 -19.20 0.43 -0.27
CA THR A 51 -18.69 -0.03 -1.56
C THR A 51 -18.24 -1.48 -1.43
N ASN A 52 -18.25 -2.24 -2.52
CA ASN A 52 -17.77 -3.63 -2.49
C ASN A 52 -16.27 -3.75 -2.12
N PHE A 53 -15.52 -2.64 -2.18
CA PHE A 53 -14.11 -2.58 -1.79
C PHE A 53 -13.86 -2.06 -0.37
N ALA A 54 -14.88 -1.78 0.43
CA ALA A 54 -14.67 -1.30 1.80
C ALA A 54 -13.82 -2.26 2.65
N GLN A 55 -13.94 -3.58 2.43
CA GLN A 55 -13.11 -4.59 3.09
C GLN A 55 -11.70 -4.62 2.50
N ALA A 56 -11.57 -4.51 1.18
CA ALA A 56 -10.28 -4.42 0.48
C ALA A 56 -9.44 -3.23 0.98
N LEU A 57 -10.05 -2.06 1.16
CA LEU A 57 -9.37 -0.87 1.67
C LEU A 57 -8.87 -1.07 3.11
N ARG A 58 -9.64 -1.75 3.98
CA ARG A 58 -9.17 -2.10 5.34
C ARG A 58 -8.05 -3.13 5.31
N CYS A 59 -8.13 -4.11 4.42
CA CYS A 59 -7.06 -5.08 4.19
C CYS A 59 -5.76 -4.38 3.78
N MET A 60 -5.84 -3.36 2.92
CA MET A 60 -4.66 -2.56 2.52
C MET A 60 -4.01 -1.85 3.70
N ASP A 61 -4.80 -1.33 4.65
CA ASP A 61 -4.26 -0.71 5.87
C ASP A 61 -3.46 -1.70 6.72
N GLU A 62 -3.98 -2.91 6.90
CA GLU A 62 -3.29 -3.97 7.62
C GLU A 62 -2.03 -4.43 6.87
N LEU A 63 -2.09 -4.44 5.54
CA LEU A 63 -0.97 -4.78 4.69
C LEU A 63 0.14 -3.72 4.78
N PHE A 64 -0.20 -2.44 4.77
CA PHE A 64 0.77 -1.37 4.95
C PHE A 64 1.42 -1.43 6.33
N LEU A 65 0.63 -1.69 7.38
CA LEU A 65 1.14 -1.89 8.73
C LEU A 65 2.13 -3.07 8.79
N ALA A 66 1.75 -4.22 8.20
CA ALA A 66 2.58 -5.42 8.17
C ALA A 66 3.92 -5.20 7.45
N TYR A 67 3.92 -4.36 6.41
CA TYR A 67 5.12 -4.02 5.64
C TYR A 67 5.83 -2.75 6.16
N GLY A 68 5.46 -2.25 7.35
CA GLY A 68 6.10 -1.12 8.01
C GLY A 68 5.99 0.21 7.24
N LYS A 69 4.98 0.37 6.39
CA LYS A 69 4.77 1.61 5.62
C LYS A 69 4.12 2.65 6.52
N SER A 70 4.75 3.81 6.68
CA SER A 70 4.24 4.93 7.47
C SER A 70 4.78 6.27 6.97
N GLY A 71 4.02 7.34 7.18
CA GLY A 71 4.48 8.73 7.01
C GLY A 71 4.68 9.19 5.57
N ILE A 72 4.09 8.53 4.58
CA ILE A 72 4.18 8.94 3.17
C ILE A 72 3.20 10.09 2.93
N VAL A 73 3.73 11.28 2.65
CA VAL A 73 2.90 12.46 2.42
C VAL A 73 2.51 12.53 0.95
N VAL A 74 1.20 12.52 0.68
CA VAL A 74 0.63 12.53 -0.67
C VAL A 74 -0.35 13.68 -0.86
N THR A 75 -0.53 14.11 -2.10
CA THR A 75 -1.58 15.06 -2.48
C THR A 75 -2.26 14.66 -3.78
N SER A 76 -3.40 15.26 -4.10
CA SER A 76 -4.05 15.10 -5.40
C SER A 76 -4.92 16.30 -5.71
N THR A 77 -4.97 16.66 -6.99
CA THR A 77 -5.94 17.63 -7.52
C THR A 77 -7.33 17.01 -7.75
N GLY A 78 -7.50 15.73 -7.43
CA GLY A 78 -8.67 14.94 -7.81
C GLY A 78 -8.48 14.22 -9.14
N ILE A 79 -9.50 13.44 -9.52
CA ILE A 79 -9.53 12.68 -10.77
C ILE A 79 -10.51 13.39 -11.72
N PRO A 80 -10.04 14.27 -12.61
CA PRO A 80 -10.91 14.96 -13.56
C PRO A 80 -11.60 13.98 -14.50
N ASP A 81 -12.76 14.40 -14.98
CA ASP A 81 -13.50 13.71 -16.03
C ASP A 81 -13.20 14.35 -17.39
N GLU A 82 -12.38 13.69 -18.20
CA GLU A 82 -12.01 14.16 -19.55
C GLU A 82 -13.11 13.85 -20.58
N THR A 83 -14.15 13.12 -20.18
CA THR A 83 -15.28 12.75 -21.04
C THR A 83 -16.42 13.78 -20.99
N GLY A 84 -16.50 14.55 -19.89
CA GLY A 84 -17.55 15.53 -19.61
C GLY A 84 -18.90 14.93 -19.19
N LYS A 85 -19.01 13.60 -19.08
CA LYS A 85 -20.24 12.86 -18.78
C LYS A 85 -20.38 12.45 -17.31
N VAL A 86 -19.26 12.29 -16.60
CA VAL A 86 -19.18 11.83 -15.22
C VAL A 86 -18.90 13.01 -14.29
N ARG A 87 -19.97 13.61 -13.76
CA ARG A 87 -19.87 14.72 -12.80
C ARG A 87 -19.94 14.20 -11.37
N THR A 88 -18.79 13.85 -10.79
CA THR A 88 -18.71 13.29 -9.43
C THR A 88 -17.59 13.93 -8.61
N GLY A 89 -17.73 13.94 -7.28
CA GLY A 89 -16.72 14.47 -6.35
C GLY A 89 -15.56 13.51 -6.14
N THR A 90 -14.77 13.24 -7.20
CA THR A 90 -13.71 12.22 -7.18
C THR A 90 -12.60 12.53 -6.18
N LYS A 91 -12.31 13.81 -5.92
CA LYS A 91 -11.34 14.24 -4.89
C LYS A 91 -11.74 13.75 -3.49
N GLU A 92 -13.00 13.95 -3.10
CA GLU A 92 -13.53 13.47 -1.81
C GLU A 92 -13.55 11.95 -1.72
N MET A 93 -13.87 11.27 -2.84
CA MET A 93 -13.81 9.81 -2.91
C MET A 93 -12.38 9.31 -2.70
N LEU A 94 -11.39 9.96 -3.30
CA LEU A 94 -9.97 9.65 -3.15
C LEU A 94 -9.48 9.86 -1.73
N ILE A 95 -9.80 11.00 -1.12
CA ILE A 95 -9.46 11.29 0.28
C ILE A 95 -10.06 10.22 1.20
N THR A 96 -11.33 9.89 1.01
CA THR A 96 -12.04 8.87 1.80
C THR A 96 -11.39 7.49 1.66
N ALA A 97 -11.02 7.09 0.44
CA ALA A 97 -10.41 5.80 0.18
C ALA A 97 -9.01 5.70 0.83
N ILE A 98 -8.17 6.74 0.69
CA ILE A 98 -6.86 6.80 1.34
C ILE A 98 -7.01 6.75 2.87
N ALA A 99 -7.93 7.54 3.43
CA ALA A 99 -8.18 7.55 4.86
C ALA A 99 -8.55 6.16 5.40
N LYS A 100 -9.39 5.41 4.68
CA LYS A 100 -9.74 4.02 5.05
C LYS A 100 -8.56 3.04 4.98
N MET A 101 -7.58 3.29 4.11
CA MET A 101 -6.39 2.46 3.93
C MET A 101 -5.24 2.82 4.87
N THR A 102 -5.39 3.80 5.76
CA THR A 102 -4.27 4.28 6.58
C THR A 102 -4.63 4.55 8.04
N VAL A 103 -5.75 4.01 8.52
CA VAL A 103 -6.26 4.27 9.88
C VAL A 103 -5.33 3.70 10.95
N LYS A 104 -4.86 2.46 10.78
CA LYS A 104 -3.99 1.74 11.72
C LYS A 104 -2.52 1.94 11.38
N SER A 105 -2.17 1.86 10.10
CA SER A 105 -0.78 1.91 9.62
C SER A 105 -0.16 3.30 9.69
N ASN A 106 -0.96 4.36 9.58
CA ASN A 106 -0.47 5.71 9.27
C ASN A 106 0.47 5.72 8.05
N ALA A 107 0.24 4.81 7.09
CA ALA A 107 0.95 4.70 5.82
C ALA A 107 0.99 6.01 5.04
N PHE A 108 -0.15 6.68 4.92
CA PHE A 108 -0.33 7.86 4.09
C PHE A 108 -0.90 9.05 4.86
N GLU A 109 -0.33 10.23 4.62
CA GLU A 109 -0.84 11.51 5.10
C GLU A 109 -1.28 12.33 3.89
N PHE A 110 -2.60 12.48 3.71
CA PHE A 110 -3.13 13.25 2.60
C PHE A 110 -3.15 14.74 2.95
N ILE A 111 -2.39 15.53 2.19
CA ILE A 111 -2.43 16.99 2.28
C ILE A 111 -3.24 17.53 1.13
N ASP A 112 -4.34 18.20 1.47
CA ASP A 112 -5.20 18.84 0.50
C ASP A 112 -4.57 20.13 -0.04
N PHE A 113 -3.91 20.04 -1.20
CA PHE A 113 -3.35 21.19 -1.87
C PHE A 113 -4.36 21.71 -2.91
N HIS A 114 -5.07 22.78 -2.57
CA HIS A 114 -5.89 23.54 -3.51
C HIS A 114 -5.07 24.69 -4.11
N GLY A 115 -5.15 24.87 -5.43
CA GLY A 115 -4.48 25.97 -6.12
C GLY A 115 -5.13 27.33 -5.81
N GLY A 116 -4.32 28.25 -5.27
CA GLY A 116 -4.50 29.70 -5.18
C GLY A 116 -5.93 30.30 -5.19
N GLY A 117 -6.41 30.71 -4.01
CA GLY A 117 -7.61 31.56 -3.87
C GLY A 117 -8.54 31.18 -2.72
N ASP A 118 -8.32 30.03 -2.08
CA ASP A 118 -9.18 29.49 -1.03
C ASP A 118 -8.89 30.12 0.36
N ASP A 119 -9.91 30.23 1.21
CA ASP A 119 -9.82 30.74 2.57
C ASP A 119 -8.88 29.88 3.44
N LEU A 120 -8.72 28.60 3.09
CA LEU A 120 -7.77 27.69 3.72
C LEU A 120 -6.32 28.11 3.44
N ALA A 121 -6.00 28.56 2.22
CA ALA A 121 -4.68 29.10 1.86
C ALA A 121 -4.35 30.37 2.67
N ARG A 122 -5.35 31.23 2.90
CA ARG A 122 -5.21 32.44 3.75
C ARG A 122 -5.03 32.10 5.24
N LEU A 123 -5.71 31.06 5.73
CA LEU A 123 -5.53 30.54 7.08
C LEU A 123 -4.12 29.96 7.28
N PHE A 124 -3.58 29.29 6.26
CA PHE A 124 -2.21 28.78 6.26
C PHE A 124 -1.16 29.89 6.27
N ASP A 125 -1.36 30.95 5.49
CA ASP A 125 -0.48 32.13 5.53
C ASP A 125 -0.51 32.83 6.90
N THR A 126 -1.65 32.79 7.59
CA THR A 126 -1.82 33.43 8.91
C THR A 126 -1.13 32.67 10.05
N LYS A 127 -1.03 31.33 9.97
CA LYS A 127 -0.39 30.50 11.02
C LYS A 127 1.13 30.36 10.89
N GLY A 128 1.73 30.91 9.85
CA GLY A 128 3.17 30.80 9.55
C GLY A 128 3.51 29.47 8.86
N GLN A 129 4.27 29.56 7.76
CA GLN A 129 4.58 28.43 6.88
C GLN A 129 5.56 27.39 7.49
N SER A 130 6.01 27.57 8.72
CA SER A 130 7.08 26.79 9.37
C SER A 130 6.67 25.39 9.84
N MET A 131 5.40 25.01 9.72
CA MET A 131 4.87 23.71 10.18
C MET A 131 4.19 22.88 9.06
N MET A 132 4.17 23.36 7.81
CA MET A 132 3.55 22.61 6.70
C MET A 132 4.50 21.55 6.16
N LYS A 133 4.08 20.28 6.25
CA LYS A 133 4.70 19.19 5.49
C LYS A 133 4.39 19.42 4.01
N ILE A 134 5.40 19.31 3.17
CA ILE A 134 5.23 19.37 1.71
C ILE A 134 5.02 17.94 1.22
N PRO A 135 4.02 17.67 0.36
CA PRO A 135 3.84 16.35 -0.21
C PRO A 135 5.06 15.92 -1.03
N ASP A 136 5.57 14.73 -0.77
CA ASP A 136 6.66 14.13 -1.55
C ASP A 136 6.13 13.60 -2.89
N TYR A 137 4.87 13.17 -2.91
CA TYR A 137 4.23 12.54 -4.06
C TYR A 137 2.85 13.13 -4.34
N TYR A 138 2.41 13.05 -5.59
CA TYR A 138 1.05 13.39 -5.99
C TYR A 138 0.40 12.24 -6.76
N ILE A 139 -0.87 12.00 -6.50
CA ILE A 139 -1.70 11.04 -7.23
C ILE A 139 -2.39 11.79 -8.36
N ARG A 140 -2.17 11.32 -9.58
CA ARG A 140 -2.78 11.85 -10.81
C ARG A 140 -3.59 10.75 -11.48
N GLY A 141 -4.78 11.09 -11.93
CA GLY A 141 -5.54 10.23 -12.81
C GLY A 141 -6.58 11.01 -13.59
N SER A 142 -7.38 10.30 -14.37
CA SER A 142 -8.50 10.86 -15.11
C SER A 142 -9.49 9.76 -15.48
N ILE A 143 -10.77 10.12 -15.58
CA ILE A 143 -11.76 9.29 -16.30
C ILE A 143 -11.52 9.55 -17.78
N THR A 144 -10.94 8.56 -18.47
CA THR A 144 -10.45 8.72 -19.85
C THR A 144 -11.47 8.27 -20.88
N GLN A 145 -12.42 7.41 -20.50
CA GLN A 145 -13.49 6.95 -21.38
C GLN A 145 -14.80 6.78 -20.61
N MET A 146 -15.89 7.22 -21.24
CA MET A 146 -17.27 7.01 -20.80
C MET A 146 -18.12 6.88 -22.05
N ASP A 147 -18.57 5.66 -22.32
CA ASP A 147 -19.46 5.41 -23.44
C ASP A 147 -20.82 4.91 -22.95
N ASP A 148 -21.87 5.59 -23.40
CA ASP A 148 -23.25 5.30 -23.04
C ASP A 148 -23.88 4.60 -24.26
N ASN A 149 -24.42 3.39 -24.05
CA ASN A 149 -25.26 2.72 -25.05
C ASN A 149 -24.52 2.31 -26.36
N THR A 150 -23.32 1.71 -26.24
CA THR A 150 -22.45 1.37 -27.39
C THR A 150 -22.92 0.20 -28.26
N ILE A 151 -23.78 -0.68 -27.76
CA ILE A 151 -24.20 -1.86 -28.52
C ILE A 151 -25.70 -2.09 -28.35
N ARG A 152 -26.49 -1.61 -29.31
CA ARG A 152 -27.78 -2.22 -29.65
C ARG A 152 -27.49 -3.33 -30.65
N LYS A 153 -27.43 -4.57 -30.18
CA LYS A 153 -27.24 -5.72 -31.06
C LYS A 153 -28.55 -5.95 -31.84
N ASN A 154 -28.70 -5.29 -32.97
CA ASN A 154 -29.63 -5.78 -33.99
C ASN A 154 -28.94 -6.98 -34.66
N SER A 155 -29.65 -8.11 -34.73
CA SER A 155 -29.15 -9.38 -35.27
C SER A 155 -28.31 -9.19 -36.54
N GLY A 156 -26.99 -9.47 -36.45
CA GLY A 156 -26.11 -9.45 -37.62
C GLY A 156 -24.63 -9.23 -37.28
N PHE A 157 -23.85 -10.30 -37.40
CA PHE A 157 -22.38 -10.32 -37.55
C PHE A 157 -21.52 -10.01 -36.31
N GLY A 158 -20.60 -10.94 -36.03
CA GLY A 158 -19.84 -11.04 -34.79
C GLY A 158 -18.56 -10.22 -34.73
N LEU A 159 -18.23 -9.79 -33.51
CA LEU A 159 -16.88 -9.53 -33.06
C LEU A 159 -16.71 -10.29 -31.74
N ALA A 160 -15.92 -11.37 -31.79
CA ALA A 160 -15.42 -12.04 -30.60
C ALA A 160 -14.29 -11.20 -30.05
N ALA A 161 -14.58 -10.47 -28.98
CA ALA A 161 -13.56 -9.85 -28.16
C ALA A 161 -13.37 -10.77 -26.95
N ALA A 162 -12.14 -11.17 -26.67
CA ALA A 162 -11.75 -12.28 -25.77
C ALA A 162 -12.17 -12.12 -24.28
N PHE A 163 -13.02 -11.15 -23.96
CA PHE A 163 -13.58 -10.84 -22.64
C PHE A 163 -15.07 -11.20 -22.50
N PHE A 164 -15.73 -11.62 -23.59
CA PHE A 164 -17.17 -11.92 -23.63
C PHE A 164 -17.44 -13.41 -23.80
N ASP A 165 -17.53 -14.14 -22.67
CA ASP A 165 -18.32 -15.37 -22.60
C ASP A 165 -19.61 -15.04 -21.86
N LEU A 166 -20.58 -14.46 -22.56
CA LEU A 166 -21.88 -14.07 -22.01
C LEU A 166 -22.99 -14.58 -22.93
N GLY A 167 -23.79 -15.48 -22.37
CA GLY A 167 -24.90 -16.16 -23.01
C GLY A 167 -25.98 -15.20 -23.53
N PHE A 168 -26.69 -15.69 -24.55
CA PHE A 168 -27.79 -15.04 -25.26
C PHE A 168 -28.85 -14.46 -24.30
N SER A 169 -28.91 -13.14 -24.17
CA SER A 169 -30.14 -12.42 -23.84
C SER A 169 -30.31 -11.24 -24.81
N SER A 170 -31.50 -11.10 -25.38
CA SER A 170 -31.72 -10.32 -26.61
C SER A 170 -31.95 -8.82 -26.39
N ASP A 171 -31.82 -8.29 -25.17
CA ASP A 171 -32.01 -6.86 -24.87
C ASP A 171 -31.10 -6.43 -23.71
N ALA A 172 -29.79 -6.36 -23.94
CA ALA A 172 -28.83 -5.81 -22.99
C ALA A 172 -28.15 -4.57 -23.58
N SER A 173 -28.18 -3.46 -22.86
CA SER A 173 -27.39 -2.26 -23.14
C SER A 173 -26.18 -2.20 -22.23
N TYR A 174 -25.05 -1.71 -22.75
CA TYR A 174 -23.77 -1.70 -22.06
C TYR A 174 -23.28 -0.25 -21.92
N ASP A 175 -22.83 0.12 -20.72
CA ASP A 175 -22.07 1.35 -20.50
C ASP A 175 -20.64 0.98 -20.10
N LEU A 176 -19.66 1.71 -20.61
CA LEU A 176 -18.24 1.47 -20.36
C LEU A 176 -17.60 2.70 -19.73
N ILE A 177 -16.86 2.49 -18.63
CA ILE A 177 -16.16 3.54 -17.89
C ILE A 177 -14.72 3.12 -17.69
N SER A 178 -13.76 3.94 -18.13
CA SER A 178 -12.32 3.69 -17.94
C SER A 178 -11.66 4.80 -17.15
N MET A 179 -10.75 4.43 -16.25
CA MET A 179 -9.99 5.33 -15.41
C MET A 179 -8.52 4.92 -15.40
N ASP A 180 -7.67 5.92 -15.63
CA ASP A 180 -6.22 5.78 -15.54
C ASP A 180 -5.71 6.51 -14.30
N MET A 181 -4.77 5.89 -13.58
CA MET A 181 -4.19 6.45 -12.36
C MET A 181 -2.69 6.17 -12.27
N SER A 182 -1.94 7.11 -11.71
CA SER A 182 -0.48 7.03 -11.53
C SER A 182 -0.02 7.93 -10.39
N ILE A 183 1.18 7.68 -9.89
CA ILE A 183 1.85 8.53 -8.89
C ILE A 183 3.01 9.26 -9.54
N GLY A 184 3.17 10.54 -9.20
CA GLY A 184 4.33 11.33 -9.56
C GLY A 184 5.11 11.84 -8.34
N ASP A 185 6.39 12.08 -8.55
CA ASP A 185 7.28 12.76 -7.61
C ASP A 185 7.03 14.27 -7.66
N ALA A 186 6.68 14.88 -6.52
CA ALA A 186 6.25 16.28 -6.48
C ALA A 186 7.39 17.27 -6.79
N ALA A 187 8.63 16.93 -6.42
CA ALA A 187 9.80 17.78 -6.63
C ALA A 187 10.22 17.84 -8.10
N THR A 188 10.19 16.70 -8.80
CA THR A 188 10.66 16.57 -10.19
C THR A 188 9.54 16.57 -11.22
N ARG A 189 8.28 16.44 -10.77
CA ARG A 189 7.09 16.27 -11.61
C ARG A 189 7.16 15.06 -12.55
N LYS A 190 7.98 14.06 -12.20
CA LYS A 190 8.11 12.82 -12.97
C LYS A 190 7.06 11.81 -12.51
N ILE A 191 6.36 11.21 -13.46
CA ILE A 191 5.46 10.08 -13.19
C ILE A 191 6.31 8.83 -12.95
N LEU A 192 5.95 8.05 -11.93
CA LEU A 192 6.55 6.78 -11.60
C LEU A 192 5.90 5.69 -12.47
N PRO A 193 6.58 5.20 -13.53
CA PRO A 193 5.95 4.34 -14.53
C PRO A 193 5.42 3.02 -13.96
N GLN A 194 6.07 2.51 -12.90
CA GLN A 194 5.66 1.29 -12.21
C GLN A 194 4.37 1.43 -11.38
N THR A 195 3.75 2.61 -11.36
CA THR A 195 2.52 2.90 -10.60
C THR A 195 1.33 3.20 -11.51
N SER A 196 1.53 3.17 -12.83
CA SER A 196 0.49 3.47 -13.81
C SER A 196 -0.47 2.31 -13.96
N THR A 197 -1.75 2.54 -13.67
CA THR A 197 -2.83 1.56 -13.76
C THR A 197 -3.94 2.07 -14.67
N SER A 198 -4.60 1.14 -15.37
CA SER A 198 -5.73 1.41 -16.24
C SER A 198 -6.81 0.38 -15.93
N ASN A 199 -7.97 0.85 -15.49
CA ASN A 199 -9.07 -0.01 -15.08
C ASN A 199 -10.34 0.36 -15.83
N THR A 200 -11.07 -0.64 -16.31
CA THR A 200 -12.31 -0.45 -17.07
C THR A 200 -13.45 -1.24 -16.44
N MET A 201 -14.59 -0.59 -16.23
CA MET A 201 -15.83 -1.23 -15.78
C MET A 201 -16.87 -1.21 -16.88
N VAL A 202 -17.56 -2.35 -17.05
CA VAL A 202 -18.69 -2.50 -17.95
C VAL A 202 -19.96 -2.71 -17.13
N ILE A 203 -20.93 -1.81 -17.30
CA ILE A 203 -22.24 -1.89 -16.66
C ILE A 203 -23.21 -2.53 -17.66
N ILE A 204 -23.86 -3.62 -17.26
CA ILE A 204 -24.84 -4.33 -18.10
C ILE A 204 -26.24 -3.97 -17.62
N LYS A 205 -27.03 -3.37 -18.51
CA LYS A 205 -28.43 -3.01 -18.31
C LYS A 205 -29.31 -3.97 -19.10
N THR A 206 -29.89 -4.97 -18.45
CA THR A 206 -30.77 -5.97 -19.08
C THR A 206 -32.24 -5.52 -19.03
N GLY A 207 -32.95 -5.63 -20.16
CA GLY A 207 -34.34 -5.18 -20.31
C GLY A 207 -35.38 -6.21 -19.82
N LYS A 208 -36.40 -5.70 -19.11
CA LYS A 208 -37.54 -6.39 -18.45
C LYS A 208 -37.14 -7.27 -17.24
N SER A 209 -37.32 -6.67 -16.06
CA SER A 209 -37.09 -7.21 -14.70
C SER A 209 -35.74 -6.81 -14.08
N GLY A 210 -35.73 -5.62 -13.45
CA GLY A 210 -35.26 -5.44 -12.07
C GLY A 210 -33.77 -5.58 -11.70
N GLU A 211 -32.91 -6.17 -12.52
CA GLU A 211 -31.54 -6.54 -12.13
C GLU A 211 -30.50 -5.84 -13.03
N ALA A 212 -29.66 -5.00 -12.45
CA ALA A 212 -28.55 -4.31 -13.13
C ALA A 212 -27.23 -4.80 -12.53
N GLY A 213 -26.51 -5.70 -13.21
CA GLY A 213 -25.21 -6.20 -12.77
C GLY A 213 -24.06 -5.40 -13.40
N GLY A 214 -22.97 -5.19 -12.65
CA GLY A 214 -21.75 -4.58 -13.16
C GLY A 214 -20.60 -5.58 -13.15
N LYS A 215 -19.87 -5.70 -14.26
CA LYS A 215 -18.66 -6.53 -14.34
C LYS A 215 -17.45 -5.62 -14.51
N LEU A 216 -16.49 -5.75 -13.61
CA LEU A 216 -15.23 -5.01 -13.65
C LEU A 216 -14.17 -5.88 -14.36
N GLY A 217 -13.45 -5.29 -15.32
CA GLY A 217 -12.49 -6.02 -16.17
C GLY A 217 -11.14 -5.34 -16.29
N LYS A 218 -10.07 -6.11 -16.06
CA LYS A 218 -8.69 -5.84 -16.49
C LYS A 218 -8.28 -6.99 -17.39
N VAL A 219 -7.31 -6.83 -18.31
CA VAL A 219 -6.84 -7.94 -19.16
C VAL A 219 -6.47 -9.14 -18.26
N GLY A 220 -7.31 -10.19 -18.26
CA GLY A 220 -7.14 -11.40 -17.43
C GLY A 220 -7.85 -11.44 -16.05
N LEU A 221 -8.47 -10.36 -15.55
CA LEU A 221 -9.20 -10.35 -14.26
C LEU A 221 -10.65 -9.90 -14.47
N SER A 222 -11.62 -10.65 -13.96
CA SER A 222 -13.02 -10.22 -13.93
C SER A 222 -13.64 -10.35 -12.54
N PHE A 223 -14.18 -9.24 -12.03
CA PHE A 223 -14.93 -9.22 -10.78
C PHE A 223 -16.41 -9.06 -11.10
N ASN A 224 -17.22 -9.97 -10.54
CA ASN A 224 -18.68 -9.84 -10.60
C ASN A 224 -19.10 -8.97 -9.41
N LEU A 225 -19.71 -7.82 -9.69
CA LEU A 225 -20.20 -6.90 -8.68
C LEU A 225 -21.74 -6.84 -8.82
N ASP A 226 -22.44 -7.24 -7.76
CA ASP A 226 -23.89 -7.11 -7.69
C ASP A 226 -24.25 -5.66 -7.37
N PHE A 227 -24.62 -4.91 -8.39
CA PHE A 227 -25.15 -3.56 -8.22
C PHE A 227 -26.66 -3.62 -8.01
N SER A 228 -27.15 -2.94 -6.97
CA SER A 228 -28.60 -2.78 -6.78
C SER A 228 -29.11 -1.63 -7.66
N ARG A 229 -30.39 -1.72 -8.06
CA ARG A 229 -31.22 -0.82 -8.92
C ARG A 229 -31.05 0.71 -8.71
N SER A 230 -30.34 1.16 -7.68
CA SER A 230 -30.21 2.57 -7.29
C SER A 230 -28.77 3.12 -7.33
N GLU A 231 -27.78 2.32 -7.71
CA GLU A 231 -26.39 2.75 -7.78
C GLU A 231 -26.09 3.40 -9.14
N GLY A 232 -26.15 4.74 -9.20
CA GLY A 232 -25.85 5.51 -10.40
C GLY A 232 -24.35 5.58 -10.74
N LEU A 233 -24.00 6.30 -11.82
CA LEU A 233 -22.62 6.50 -12.32
C LEU A 233 -21.60 6.90 -11.22
N GLY A 234 -22.04 7.59 -10.17
CA GLY A 234 -21.20 7.93 -9.02
C GLY A 234 -20.75 6.74 -8.17
N ALA A 235 -21.58 5.72 -8.00
CA ALA A 235 -21.21 4.50 -7.30
C ALA A 235 -20.18 3.71 -8.10
N THR A 236 -20.42 3.55 -9.42
CA THR A 236 -19.43 2.95 -10.33
C THR A 236 -18.10 3.69 -10.32
N THR A 237 -18.13 5.01 -10.42
CA THR A 237 -16.92 5.85 -10.40
C THR A 237 -16.16 5.68 -9.09
N ARG A 238 -16.87 5.65 -7.95
CA ARG A 238 -16.26 5.40 -6.64
C ARG A 238 -15.58 4.03 -6.60
N THR A 239 -16.25 2.98 -7.07
CA THR A 239 -15.72 1.62 -7.11
C THR A 239 -14.48 1.51 -7.99
N LEU A 240 -14.50 2.13 -9.18
CA LEU A 240 -13.35 2.16 -10.09
C LEU A 240 -12.17 2.94 -9.51
N LEU A 241 -12.47 4.05 -8.83
CA LEU A 241 -11.49 4.86 -8.11
C LEU A 241 -10.85 4.11 -6.94
N GLU A 242 -11.66 3.41 -6.13
CA GLU A 242 -11.16 2.62 -4.99
C GLU A 242 -10.25 1.49 -5.47
N LEU A 243 -10.64 0.76 -6.52
CA LEU A 243 -9.78 -0.22 -7.16
C LEU A 243 -8.48 0.42 -7.68
N GLY A 244 -8.59 1.49 -8.46
CA GLY A 244 -7.42 2.18 -9.03
C GLY A 244 -6.43 2.62 -7.95
N LEU A 245 -6.92 3.09 -6.80
CA LEU A 245 -6.09 3.44 -5.66
C LEU A 245 -5.44 2.23 -4.99
N ILE A 246 -6.18 1.14 -4.77
CA ILE A 246 -5.63 -0.10 -4.18
C ILE A 246 -4.45 -0.59 -5.03
N GLU A 247 -4.63 -0.65 -6.36
CA GLU A 247 -3.57 -1.07 -7.26
C GLU A 247 -2.40 -0.08 -7.30
N THR A 248 -2.69 1.21 -7.48
CA THR A 248 -1.68 2.26 -7.65
C THR A 248 -0.82 2.44 -6.40
N LEU A 249 -1.44 2.51 -5.21
CA LEU A 249 -0.72 2.61 -3.93
C LEU A 249 -0.03 1.29 -3.57
N GLY A 250 -0.65 0.16 -3.91
CA GLY A 250 -0.07 -1.17 -3.77
C GLY A 250 1.24 -1.33 -4.52
N GLN A 251 1.22 -1.02 -5.82
CA GLN A 251 2.41 -1.03 -6.68
C GLN A 251 3.47 -0.04 -6.22
N PHE A 252 3.06 1.17 -5.84
CA PHE A 252 3.96 2.21 -5.35
C PHE A 252 4.70 1.81 -4.08
N THR A 253 3.99 1.22 -3.12
CA THR A 253 4.58 0.76 -1.85
C THR A 253 5.20 -0.63 -1.92
N GLN A 254 5.02 -1.31 -3.07
CA GLN A 254 5.48 -2.67 -3.34
C GLN A 254 4.90 -3.69 -2.35
N VAL A 255 3.64 -3.49 -1.94
CA VAL A 255 2.92 -4.47 -1.12
C VAL A 255 2.02 -5.35 -2.00
N PRO A 256 1.75 -6.61 -1.59
CA PRO A 256 0.95 -7.54 -2.39
C PRO A 256 -0.56 -7.22 -2.36
N TYR A 257 -0.95 -6.10 -2.98
CA TYR A 257 -2.30 -5.52 -2.93
C TYR A 257 -3.40 -6.42 -3.50
N TRP A 258 -3.06 -7.31 -4.44
CA TRP A 258 -4.00 -8.25 -5.04
C TRP A 258 -4.68 -9.16 -4.02
N ARG A 259 -4.03 -9.42 -2.87
CA ARG A 259 -4.60 -10.17 -1.76
C ARG A 259 -5.84 -9.52 -1.16
N CYS A 260 -5.96 -8.21 -1.28
CA CYS A 260 -7.10 -7.48 -0.76
C CYS A 260 -8.28 -7.44 -1.74
N LEU A 261 -8.11 -7.91 -2.99
CA LEU A 261 -9.09 -7.75 -4.06
C LEU A 261 -10.05 -8.94 -4.24
N ASP A 262 -10.15 -9.89 -3.29
CA ASP A 262 -11.00 -11.11 -3.38
C ASP A 262 -10.83 -11.89 -4.71
N ALA A 263 -9.65 -11.76 -5.32
CA ALA A 263 -9.29 -12.54 -6.48
C ALA A 263 -8.75 -13.88 -5.97
N ASP A 264 -9.58 -14.92 -6.09
CA ASP A 264 -9.23 -16.31 -5.83
C ASP A 264 -7.85 -16.64 -6.45
N ILE A 265 -7.00 -17.35 -5.71
CA ILE A 265 -5.66 -17.78 -6.16
C ILE A 265 -5.70 -18.66 -7.43
N THR A 266 -6.86 -19.22 -7.76
CA THR A 266 -7.13 -19.90 -9.04
C THR A 266 -7.14 -18.94 -10.24
N ASN A 267 -7.14 -17.64 -10.00
CA ASN A 267 -7.03 -16.65 -11.06
C ASN A 267 -5.70 -16.81 -11.81
N PRO A 268 -5.72 -16.96 -13.15
CA PRO A 268 -4.52 -17.24 -13.93
C PRO A 268 -3.45 -16.15 -13.80
N VAL A 269 -3.83 -14.88 -13.62
CA VAL A 269 -2.88 -13.75 -13.48
C VAL A 269 -2.18 -13.79 -12.12
N ILE A 270 -2.89 -14.13 -11.05
CA ILE A 270 -2.31 -14.24 -9.70
C ILE A 270 -1.40 -15.46 -9.62
N ARG A 271 -1.83 -16.56 -10.23
CA ARG A 271 -1.06 -17.80 -10.30
C ARG A 271 0.22 -17.62 -11.12
N GLU A 272 0.17 -16.88 -12.22
CA GLU A 272 1.35 -16.53 -13.04
C GLU A 272 2.34 -15.66 -12.25
N GLN A 273 1.86 -14.63 -11.55
CA GLN A 273 2.73 -13.80 -10.71
C GLN A 273 3.33 -14.56 -9.52
N ALA A 274 2.54 -15.45 -8.88
CA ALA A 274 3.02 -16.32 -7.81
C ALA A 274 4.06 -17.31 -8.32
N LEU A 275 3.89 -17.82 -9.55
CA LEU A 275 4.84 -18.69 -10.21
C LEU A 275 6.15 -17.95 -10.52
N GLU A 276 6.08 -16.76 -11.12
CA GLU A 276 7.26 -15.93 -11.38
C GLU A 276 8.02 -15.63 -10.07
N THR A 277 7.28 -15.30 -9.01
CA THR A 277 7.87 -15.09 -7.69
C THR A 277 8.55 -16.36 -7.18
N TYR A 278 7.87 -17.51 -7.24
CA TYR A 278 8.45 -18.79 -6.82
C TYR A 278 9.72 -19.13 -7.61
N GLU A 279 9.70 -18.94 -8.92
CA GLU A 279 10.83 -19.20 -9.82
C GLU A 279 12.03 -18.30 -9.53
N THR A 280 11.80 -17.04 -9.16
CA THR A 280 12.86 -16.08 -8.81
C THR A 280 13.47 -16.29 -7.41
N LEU A 281 12.78 -17.00 -6.51
CA LEU A 281 13.29 -17.30 -5.17
C LEU A 281 14.39 -18.37 -5.20
N LYS A 282 15.44 -18.16 -4.43
CA LYS A 282 16.49 -19.16 -4.18
C LYS A 282 15.95 -20.31 -3.35
N GLU A 283 16.55 -21.48 -3.47
CA GLU A 283 16.16 -22.67 -2.71
C GLU A 283 16.11 -22.42 -1.20
N SER A 284 17.13 -21.75 -0.64
CA SER A 284 17.15 -21.37 0.77
C SER A 284 15.99 -20.45 1.17
N GLU A 285 15.59 -19.53 0.28
CA GLU A 285 14.48 -18.60 0.51
C GLU A 285 13.14 -19.33 0.47
N ARG A 286 12.99 -20.29 -0.45
CA ARG A 286 11.83 -21.19 -0.52
C ARG A 286 11.72 -22.04 0.75
N ILE A 287 12.84 -22.60 1.22
CA ILE A 287 12.88 -23.38 2.46
C ILE A 287 12.53 -22.51 3.68
N THR A 288 13.14 -21.33 3.81
CA THR A 288 12.84 -20.40 4.89
C THR A 288 11.37 -19.99 4.88
N PHE A 289 10.77 -19.77 3.70
CA PHE A 289 9.34 -19.49 3.58
C PHE A 289 8.50 -20.63 4.17
N VAL A 290 8.77 -21.88 3.80
CA VAL A 290 8.02 -23.04 4.28
C VAL A 290 8.23 -23.27 5.78
N GLN A 291 9.48 -23.18 6.28
CA GLN A 291 9.79 -23.27 7.72
C GLN A 291 9.01 -22.24 8.54
N ARG A 292 8.94 -20.99 8.07
CA ARG A 292 8.18 -19.93 8.75
C ARG A 292 6.68 -20.20 8.74
N LYS A 293 6.14 -20.69 7.63
CA LYS A 293 4.71 -20.96 7.48
C LYS A 293 4.25 -22.15 8.33
N LEU A 294 4.96 -23.27 8.22
CA LEU A 294 4.65 -24.45 9.00
C LEU A 294 4.99 -24.25 10.48
N GLY A 295 6.03 -23.49 10.80
CA GLY A 295 6.53 -23.37 12.17
C GLY A 295 6.02 -22.17 12.98
N GLY A 296 5.71 -21.06 12.33
CA GLY A 296 5.19 -19.89 13.03
C GLY A 296 3.74 -20.14 13.46
N SER A 297 2.84 -20.05 12.50
CA SER A 297 1.43 -19.86 12.79
C SER A 297 0.58 -21.12 12.70
N MET A 298 1.06 -22.13 11.97
CA MET A 298 0.44 -23.46 11.96
C MET A 298 0.95 -24.32 13.12
N ASN A 299 2.08 -23.95 13.74
CA ASN A 299 2.74 -24.69 14.81
C ASN A 299 2.94 -26.18 14.49
N ARG A 300 3.16 -26.49 13.21
CA ARG A 300 3.40 -27.83 12.64
C ARG A 300 4.88 -28.15 12.51
N TYR A 301 5.74 -27.13 12.56
CA TYR A 301 7.19 -27.28 12.47
C TYR A 301 7.89 -26.58 13.64
N ASN A 302 8.46 -27.36 14.55
CA ASN A 302 9.14 -26.83 15.74
C ASN A 302 10.67 -26.75 15.59
N GLY A 303 11.18 -26.86 14.35
CA GLY A 303 12.61 -26.82 14.06
C GLY A 303 13.14 -25.40 13.80
N PRO A 304 14.46 -25.27 13.59
CA PRO A 304 15.09 -23.98 13.32
C PRO A 304 14.69 -23.42 11.95
N ILE A 305 14.51 -22.10 11.88
CA ILE A 305 14.27 -21.37 10.62
C ILE A 305 15.63 -20.94 10.05
N ASP A 306 16.33 -21.88 9.44
CA ASP A 306 17.70 -21.72 8.95
C ASP A 306 17.83 -21.77 7.42
N GLY A 307 16.71 -21.94 6.70
CA GLY A 307 16.69 -22.08 5.24
C GLY A 307 17.28 -23.40 4.74
N LYS A 308 17.39 -24.42 5.58
CA LYS A 308 17.89 -25.75 5.23
C LYS A 308 16.82 -26.82 5.45
N MET A 309 16.74 -27.77 4.52
CA MET A 309 15.86 -28.92 4.66
C MET A 309 16.40 -29.83 5.77
N ASN A 310 15.52 -30.27 6.67
CA ASN A 310 15.80 -31.29 7.68
C ASN A 310 14.62 -32.27 7.77
N ASP A 311 14.84 -33.41 8.43
CA ASP A 311 13.82 -34.48 8.48
C ASP A 311 12.52 -34.01 9.14
N THR A 312 12.61 -33.17 10.18
CA THR A 312 11.45 -32.60 10.85
C THR A 312 10.65 -31.64 9.95
N LEU A 313 11.31 -30.90 9.07
CA LEU A 313 10.62 -30.04 8.09
C LEU A 313 9.97 -30.90 7.00
N LYS A 314 10.66 -31.94 6.55
CA LYS A 314 10.14 -32.86 5.53
C LYS A 314 8.87 -33.56 6.02
N ASP A 315 8.85 -34.01 7.27
CA ASP A 315 7.67 -34.62 7.89
C ASP A 315 6.50 -33.63 8.00
N ALA A 316 6.78 -32.39 8.40
CA ALA A 316 5.77 -31.34 8.47
C ALA A 316 5.19 -31.00 7.07
N ILE A 317 6.03 -31.00 6.03
CA ILE A 317 5.60 -30.80 4.64
C ILE A 317 4.72 -31.96 4.18
N LEU A 318 5.14 -33.21 4.42
CA LEU A 318 4.36 -34.40 4.05
C LEU A 318 2.97 -34.39 4.68
N GLU A 319 2.89 -34.06 5.96
CA GLU A 319 1.62 -33.98 6.68
C GLU A 319 0.73 -32.88 6.10
N TYR A 320 1.30 -31.71 5.84
CA TYR A 320 0.57 -30.59 5.23
C TYR A 320 0.07 -30.94 3.83
N GLN A 321 0.92 -31.53 2.99
CA GLN A 321 0.53 -31.93 1.62
C GLN A 321 -0.60 -32.95 1.64
N ALA A 322 -0.54 -33.96 2.51
CA ALA A 322 -1.58 -34.97 2.65
C ALA A 322 -2.92 -34.37 3.10
N GLN A 323 -2.89 -33.42 4.03
CA GLN A 323 -4.10 -32.77 4.55
C GLN A 323 -4.74 -31.79 3.57
N ASN A 324 -3.95 -31.17 2.68
CA ASN A 324 -4.42 -30.19 1.72
C ASN A 324 -4.60 -30.76 0.29
N HIS A 325 -4.72 -32.09 0.17
CA HIS A 325 -4.91 -32.80 -1.11
C HIS A 325 -3.82 -32.50 -2.17
N LEU A 326 -2.60 -32.20 -1.72
CA LEU A 326 -1.43 -32.08 -2.58
C LEU A 326 -0.73 -33.44 -2.72
N VAL A 327 0.17 -33.55 -3.69
CA VAL A 327 1.04 -34.72 -3.82
C VAL A 327 1.99 -34.75 -2.61
N ALA A 328 1.77 -35.71 -1.70
CA ALA A 328 2.57 -35.85 -0.49
C ALA A 328 3.94 -36.50 -0.78
N ASP A 329 4.88 -35.70 -1.27
CA ASP A 329 6.24 -36.10 -1.62
C ASP A 329 7.33 -35.51 -0.70
N GLY A 330 6.94 -34.63 0.22
CA GLY A 330 7.84 -33.96 1.17
C GLY A 330 8.75 -32.93 0.51
N ARG A 331 8.47 -32.55 -0.74
CA ARG A 331 9.26 -31.59 -1.51
C ARG A 331 8.60 -30.22 -1.47
N ILE A 332 9.42 -29.18 -1.62
CA ILE A 332 8.93 -27.82 -1.79
C ILE A 332 8.62 -27.64 -3.27
N SER A 333 7.34 -27.80 -3.63
CA SER A 333 6.82 -27.58 -4.98
C SER A 333 6.13 -26.22 -5.09
N PHE A 334 5.81 -25.79 -6.32
CA PHE A 334 5.02 -24.58 -6.54
C PHE A 334 3.61 -24.72 -5.93
N GLU A 335 3.02 -25.92 -6.00
CA GLU A 335 1.69 -26.21 -5.44
C GLU A 335 1.69 -26.08 -3.92
N LEU A 336 2.74 -26.57 -3.25
CA LEU A 336 2.94 -26.35 -1.82
C LEU A 336 3.11 -24.85 -1.51
N TYR A 337 3.94 -24.15 -2.29
CA TYR A 337 4.16 -22.71 -2.13
C TYR A 337 2.85 -21.92 -2.28
N ALA A 338 2.08 -22.18 -3.35
CA ALA A 338 0.81 -21.53 -3.62
C ALA A 338 -0.22 -21.81 -2.52
N SER A 339 -0.33 -23.06 -2.07
CA SER A 339 -1.23 -23.45 -0.98
C SER A 339 -0.87 -22.77 0.35
N LEU A 340 0.41 -22.67 0.69
CA LEU A 340 0.88 -21.95 1.89
C LEU A 340 0.82 -20.42 1.76
N PHE A 341 0.75 -19.91 0.52
CA PHE A 341 0.68 -18.48 0.22
C PHE A 341 -0.73 -17.90 0.42
N ASP A 342 -1.76 -18.73 0.20
CA ASP A 342 -3.18 -18.40 0.27
C ASP A 342 -3.73 -18.24 1.71
N ASP A 343 -3.11 -18.89 2.70
CA ASP A 343 -3.60 -18.86 4.08
C ASP A 343 -3.45 -17.46 4.74
N ILE A 344 -4.59 -16.78 4.86
CA ILE A 344 -4.79 -15.39 5.30
C ILE A 344 -4.30 -15.15 6.73
N GLN A 345 -4.33 -16.17 7.60
CA GLN A 345 -4.02 -15.98 9.03
C GLN A 345 -2.54 -15.66 9.29
N ASN A 346 -1.65 -15.89 8.31
CA ASN A 346 -0.28 -16.32 8.60
C ASN A 346 0.81 -15.53 7.85
N ASN A 347 0.51 -14.33 7.36
CA ASN A 347 1.40 -13.55 6.48
C ASN A 347 2.15 -12.36 7.12
N LEU A 348 2.13 -12.19 8.45
CA LEU A 348 2.96 -11.18 9.14
C LEU A 348 4.47 -11.55 9.17
N ALA A 349 4.91 -12.65 8.55
CA ALA A 349 6.28 -13.17 8.66
C ALA A 349 7.09 -13.25 7.34
N TYR A 350 6.54 -12.80 6.21
CA TYR A 350 7.22 -12.86 4.91
C TYR A 350 7.18 -11.51 4.19
N VAL A 351 8.30 -10.77 4.28
CA VAL A 351 8.65 -9.66 3.39
C VAL A 351 9.81 -10.18 2.52
N PRO A 352 9.61 -10.42 1.22
CA PRO A 352 10.72 -10.75 0.32
C PRO A 352 11.69 -9.56 0.23
N SER A 353 12.98 -9.83 0.39
CA SER A 353 14.07 -8.85 0.41
C SER A 353 14.74 -8.62 -0.96
N THR A 354 14.05 -8.89 -2.07
CA THR A 354 14.61 -8.77 -3.42
C THR A 354 14.01 -7.57 -4.17
N PRO A 355 14.80 -6.50 -4.41
CA PRO A 355 14.46 -5.49 -5.41
C PRO A 355 14.52 -6.11 -6.82
N PRO A 356 13.63 -5.71 -7.76
CA PRO A 356 13.69 -6.19 -9.14
C PRO A 356 15.02 -5.80 -9.79
N ALA A 357 15.69 -6.79 -10.37
CA ALA A 357 16.91 -6.60 -11.14
C ALA A 357 16.61 -5.67 -12.33
N LYS A 358 17.31 -4.53 -12.39
CA LYS A 358 17.30 -3.65 -13.57
C LYS A 358 17.74 -4.44 -14.80
N ALA A 359 16.94 -4.36 -15.85
CA ALA A 359 17.22 -4.87 -17.19
C ALA A 359 18.66 -4.52 -17.61
N ALA A 360 19.44 -5.55 -17.93
CA ALA A 360 20.80 -5.41 -18.42
C ALA A 360 20.77 -4.80 -19.83
N ALA A 361 21.27 -3.57 -19.95
CA ALA A 361 21.64 -2.99 -21.24
C ALA A 361 22.84 -3.76 -21.83
N TYR A 362 22.74 -4.03 -23.12
CA TYR A 362 23.73 -4.61 -24.02
C TYR A 362 25.16 -4.12 -23.75
N ARG A 363 26.11 -5.06 -23.59
CA ARG A 363 27.56 -4.80 -23.68
C ARG A 363 28.16 -5.68 -24.78
N PRO A 364 28.97 -5.11 -25.69
CA PRO A 364 29.64 -5.89 -26.73
C PRO A 364 30.80 -6.71 -26.15
N THR A 365 31.07 -7.82 -26.81
CA THR A 365 32.11 -8.82 -26.50
C THR A 365 33.53 -8.26 -26.60
N PRO A 366 34.41 -8.49 -25.62
CA PRO A 366 35.85 -8.39 -25.79
C PRO A 366 36.48 -9.75 -26.14
N ALA A 367 37.56 -9.70 -26.92
CA ALA A 367 38.41 -10.79 -27.41
C ALA A 367 39.08 -11.62 -26.28
N PRO A 368 39.56 -12.85 -26.55
CA PRO A 368 39.99 -13.81 -25.52
C PRO A 368 41.33 -13.44 -24.86
N ALA A 369 41.39 -13.62 -23.53
CA ALA A 369 42.58 -13.43 -22.71
C ALA A 369 43.46 -14.72 -22.63
N PRO A 370 44.78 -14.60 -22.35
CA PRO A 370 45.70 -15.73 -22.22
C PRO A 370 45.53 -16.54 -20.92
N ALA A 371 46.04 -17.77 -20.94
CA ALA A 371 45.89 -18.80 -19.91
C ALA A 371 46.33 -18.38 -18.48
N ALA A 372 45.53 -18.82 -17.49
CA ALA A 372 45.70 -18.55 -16.08
C ALA A 372 46.80 -19.39 -15.41
N LEU A 373 47.57 -18.74 -14.53
CA LEU A 373 48.41 -19.37 -13.49
C LEU A 373 47.53 -19.73 -12.26
N PRO A 374 47.93 -20.72 -11.45
CA PRO A 374 47.10 -21.25 -10.37
C PRO A 374 46.88 -20.25 -9.23
N PRO A 375 45.71 -20.27 -8.56
CA PRO A 375 45.34 -19.30 -7.55
C PRO A 375 46.13 -19.49 -6.25
N GLN A 376 46.71 -18.39 -5.79
CA GLN A 376 47.35 -18.28 -4.49
C GLN A 376 46.26 -18.09 -3.42
N GLN A 377 46.25 -18.96 -2.41
CA GLN A 377 45.29 -18.95 -1.30
C GLN A 377 45.34 -17.59 -0.57
N ALA A 378 44.29 -16.77 -0.70
CA ALA A 378 44.15 -15.53 0.04
C ALA A 378 43.67 -15.84 1.48
N ALA A 379 44.36 -15.29 2.47
CA ALA A 379 43.94 -15.31 3.87
C ALA A 379 42.52 -14.71 4.03
N PRO A 380 41.73 -15.13 5.04
CA PRO A 380 40.39 -14.58 5.26
C PRO A 380 40.47 -13.06 5.47
N ALA A 381 39.79 -12.31 4.62
CA ALA A 381 39.74 -10.85 4.70
C ALA A 381 39.03 -10.43 6.00
N ALA A 382 39.72 -9.67 6.85
CA ALA A 382 39.13 -9.12 8.06
C ALA A 382 37.99 -8.14 7.72
N PHE A 383 36.91 -8.16 8.51
CA PHE A 383 35.76 -7.28 8.32
C PHE A 383 36.17 -5.80 8.39
N ARG A 384 35.74 -4.99 7.41
CA ARG A 384 35.97 -3.54 7.40
C ARG A 384 34.75 -2.78 6.93
N VAL A 385 34.51 -1.64 7.55
CA VAL A 385 33.54 -0.64 7.11
C VAL A 385 34.33 0.57 6.63
N ASN A 386 34.11 0.96 5.38
CA ASN A 386 34.74 2.11 4.77
C ASN A 386 33.68 3.12 4.37
N LEU A 387 33.95 4.36 4.71
CA LEU A 387 33.11 5.49 4.39
C LEU A 387 33.93 6.45 3.54
N ASP A 388 33.40 6.81 2.37
CA ASP A 388 34.07 7.68 1.41
C ASP A 388 33.09 8.75 0.89
N SER A 389 33.59 9.78 0.22
CA SER A 389 32.78 10.83 -0.39
C SER A 389 33.36 11.21 -1.75
N ASP A 390 32.51 11.75 -2.62
CA ASP A 390 32.94 12.23 -3.94
C ASP A 390 33.99 13.37 -3.87
N LYS A 391 34.16 14.01 -2.70
CA LYS A 391 35.18 15.04 -2.43
C LYS A 391 36.31 14.55 -1.50
N GLY A 392 36.49 13.23 -1.36
CA GLY A 392 37.57 12.60 -0.59
C GLY A 392 37.27 12.43 0.91
N SER A 393 38.32 12.20 1.72
CA SER A 393 38.19 11.84 3.14
C SER A 393 37.90 13.02 4.09
N LYS A 394 38.07 14.25 3.61
CA LYS A 394 37.76 15.51 4.34
C LYS A 394 36.99 16.45 3.41
N PRO A 395 35.75 16.12 3.05
CA PRO A 395 35.03 16.83 2.03
C PRO A 395 34.64 18.23 2.50
N SER A 396 34.72 19.19 1.56
CA SER A 396 34.21 20.55 1.78
C SER A 396 33.01 20.83 0.90
N TYR A 397 31.94 21.33 1.52
CA TYR A 397 30.70 21.69 0.85
C TYR A 397 30.39 23.17 1.05
N LYS A 398 29.49 23.71 0.24
CA LYS A 398 28.90 25.04 0.45
C LYS A 398 27.52 24.93 1.08
N VAL A 399 27.09 25.97 1.78
CA VAL A 399 25.71 26.08 2.24
C VAL A 399 24.76 25.94 1.03
N GLY A 400 23.75 25.09 1.15
CA GLY A 400 22.81 24.73 0.08
C GLY A 400 23.19 23.47 -0.71
N GLU A 401 24.43 22.97 -0.61
CA GLU A 401 24.81 21.69 -1.21
C GLU A 401 24.24 20.50 -0.41
N PHE A 402 24.26 19.32 -1.04
CA PHE A 402 23.75 18.09 -0.44
C PHE A 402 24.89 17.15 -0.08
N LEU A 403 24.75 16.46 1.06
CA LEU A 403 25.64 15.40 1.47
C LEU A 403 25.62 14.25 0.46
N ASN A 404 26.79 13.83 0.01
CA ASN A 404 26.95 12.70 -0.88
C ASN A 404 28.12 11.82 -0.46
N MET A 405 27.81 10.63 0.03
CA MET A 405 28.78 9.69 0.56
C MET A 405 28.54 8.28 0.04
N SER A 406 29.57 7.44 0.09
CA SER A 406 29.49 6.02 -0.22
C SER A 406 30.02 5.20 0.95
N LEU A 407 29.15 4.35 1.48
CA LEU A 407 29.48 3.30 2.44
C LEU A 407 29.83 2.03 1.69
N SER A 408 30.96 1.41 2.01
CA SER A 408 31.35 0.10 1.48
C SER A 408 31.80 -0.84 2.59
N LEU A 409 31.44 -2.12 2.47
CA LEU A 409 31.81 -3.15 3.43
C LEU A 409 32.70 -4.22 2.79
N MET A 410 33.75 -4.62 3.49
CA MET A 410 34.55 -5.80 3.19
C MET A 410 34.20 -6.86 4.23
N GLY A 411 33.50 -7.91 3.82
CA GLY A 411 32.87 -8.88 4.71
C GLY A 411 31.35 -8.67 4.84
N ASP A 412 30.61 -9.77 5.01
CA ASP A 412 29.19 -9.74 5.34
C ASP A 412 29.02 -9.24 6.78
N GLY A 413 28.04 -8.38 7.03
CA GLY A 413 27.87 -7.84 8.37
C GLY A 413 26.73 -6.83 8.51
N THR A 414 26.62 -6.25 9.70
CA THR A 414 25.61 -5.26 10.05
C THR A 414 26.26 -3.89 10.20
N VAL A 415 25.63 -2.83 9.71
CA VAL A 415 26.14 -1.46 9.84
C VAL A 415 25.06 -0.45 10.19
N TYR A 416 25.41 0.51 11.05
CA TYR A 416 24.59 1.65 11.43
C TYR A 416 25.38 2.93 11.19
N CYS A 417 24.81 3.89 10.47
CA CYS A 417 25.40 5.19 10.20
C CYS A 417 24.58 6.32 10.81
N TYR A 418 25.30 7.29 11.33
CA TYR A 418 24.78 8.44 12.04
C TYR A 418 25.42 9.71 11.49
N TYR A 419 24.63 10.77 11.42
CA TYR A 419 25.06 12.10 11.02
C TYR A 419 24.90 13.06 12.19
N GLU A 420 25.87 13.94 12.37
CA GLU A 420 25.87 15.01 13.36
C GLU A 420 25.96 16.36 12.64
N ASP A 421 24.97 17.23 12.90
CA ASP A 421 24.93 18.58 12.35
C ASP A 421 25.80 19.57 13.15
N ILE A 422 25.80 20.83 12.72
CA ILE A 422 26.56 21.92 13.38
C ILE A 422 26.12 22.19 14.82
N ASN A 423 24.86 21.90 15.15
CA ASN A 423 24.27 22.07 16.49
C ASN A 423 24.52 20.86 17.39
N ARG A 424 25.34 19.88 16.96
CA ARG A 424 25.58 18.59 17.62
C ARG A 424 24.33 17.70 17.70
N SER A 425 23.30 17.98 16.90
CA SER A 425 22.14 17.12 16.77
C SER A 425 22.53 15.88 15.97
N VAL A 426 22.31 14.70 16.54
CA VAL A 426 22.67 13.42 15.90
C VAL A 426 21.42 12.72 15.41
N ALA A 427 21.43 12.24 14.17
CA ALA A 427 20.34 11.45 13.60
C ALA A 427 20.88 10.17 12.95
N ARG A 428 20.11 9.07 13.04
CA ARG A 428 20.42 7.82 12.32
C ARG A 428 20.06 8.00 10.85
N ILE A 429 21.04 7.85 9.96
CA ILE A 429 20.87 7.97 8.50
C ILE A 429 20.87 6.61 7.80
N PHE A 430 21.37 5.56 8.44
CA PHE A 430 21.30 4.18 7.97
C PHE A 430 21.35 3.18 9.15
N PRO A 431 20.56 2.09 9.15
CA PRO A 431 19.32 1.95 8.38
C PRO A 431 18.37 3.12 8.71
N ASN A 432 17.40 3.38 7.84
CA ASN A 432 16.41 4.42 8.03
C ASN A 432 15.02 3.96 7.57
N GLN A 433 14.00 4.81 7.71
CA GLN A 433 12.61 4.48 7.37
C GLN A 433 12.39 4.09 5.89
N PHE A 434 13.31 4.48 4.99
CA PHE A 434 13.27 4.15 3.57
C PHE A 434 14.07 2.87 3.25
N VAL A 435 15.13 2.61 4.02
CA VAL A 435 16.02 1.44 3.90
C VAL A 435 16.26 0.84 5.29
N GLY A 436 15.36 -0.04 5.71
CA GLY A 436 15.31 -0.54 7.09
C GLY A 436 16.26 -1.69 7.41
N ASN A 437 16.91 -2.31 6.41
CA ASN A 437 17.80 -3.44 6.64
C ASN A 437 19.24 -2.97 6.93
N PRO A 438 19.78 -3.15 8.15
CA PRO A 438 21.16 -2.80 8.48
C PRO A 438 22.19 -3.81 7.97
N THR A 439 21.76 -4.98 7.50
CA THR A 439 22.65 -6.06 7.05
C THR A 439 23.06 -5.88 5.59
N LEU A 440 24.36 -5.98 5.34
CA LEU A 440 24.99 -5.77 4.05
C LEU A 440 25.98 -6.89 3.75
N ARG A 441 26.11 -7.24 2.46
CA ARG A 441 27.06 -8.25 1.99
C ARG A 441 28.43 -7.65 1.71
N SER A 442 29.46 -8.48 1.73
CA SER A 442 30.82 -8.14 1.31
C SER A 442 30.81 -7.58 -0.12
N GLY A 443 31.53 -6.47 -0.32
CA GLY A 443 31.59 -5.77 -1.59
C GLY A 443 30.37 -4.89 -1.89
N SER A 444 29.37 -4.85 -1.01
CA SER A 444 28.26 -3.91 -1.16
C SER A 444 28.75 -2.47 -1.04
N THR A 445 28.18 -1.59 -1.87
CA THR A 445 28.38 -0.15 -1.82
C THR A 445 27.03 0.54 -1.81
N ILE A 446 26.77 1.35 -0.78
CA ILE A 446 25.53 2.10 -0.60
C ILE A 446 25.83 3.59 -0.61
N ARG A 447 25.02 4.35 -1.33
CA ARG A 447 25.08 5.81 -1.28
C ARG A 447 24.36 6.32 -0.04
N LEU A 448 25.03 7.16 0.74
CA LEU A 448 24.51 7.80 1.94
C LEU A 448 24.35 9.31 1.69
N PRO A 449 23.22 9.92 2.11
CA PRO A 449 22.05 9.26 2.69
C PRO A 449 21.30 8.36 1.69
N SER A 450 20.76 7.24 2.15
CA SER A 450 20.11 6.22 1.32
C SER A 450 18.58 6.31 1.36
N GLY A 451 17.91 5.82 0.31
CA GLY A 451 16.44 5.72 0.27
C GLY A 451 15.73 6.98 -0.22
N GLY A 452 16.37 7.78 -1.08
CA GLY A 452 15.77 8.98 -1.68
C GLY A 452 15.87 10.24 -0.81
N PHE A 453 16.15 10.07 0.49
CA PHE A 453 16.46 11.17 1.41
C PHE A 453 17.79 11.86 1.06
N LYS A 454 17.83 13.18 1.25
CA LYS A 454 19.04 14.00 1.08
C LYS A 454 19.19 14.94 2.27
N ILE A 455 20.42 15.10 2.74
CA ILE A 455 20.77 16.10 3.75
C ILE A 455 21.31 17.31 3.02
N ARG A 456 20.69 18.48 3.23
CA ARG A 456 21.15 19.76 2.68
C ARG A 456 21.86 20.53 3.78
N PHE A 457 23.07 21.00 3.52
CA PHE A 457 23.80 21.86 4.46
C PHE A 457 23.14 23.23 4.54
N ASP A 458 22.81 23.68 5.73
CA ASP A 458 22.08 24.93 5.98
C ASP A 458 22.96 26.01 6.64
N GLN A 459 24.03 25.63 7.32
CA GLN A 459 24.94 26.54 8.01
C GLN A 459 26.41 26.20 7.73
N ALA A 460 27.26 27.23 7.71
CA ALA A 460 28.71 27.05 7.59
C ALA A 460 29.30 26.58 8.92
N GLY A 461 30.06 25.49 8.92
CA GLY A 461 30.61 24.90 10.13
C GLY A 461 31.20 23.52 9.90
N LYS A 462 31.36 22.77 10.99
CA LYS A 462 31.83 21.38 10.97
C LYS A 462 30.67 20.45 11.25
N GLU A 463 30.56 19.43 10.43
CA GLU A 463 29.55 18.38 10.55
C GLU A 463 30.24 17.03 10.37
N ARG A 464 29.59 15.93 10.78
CA ARG A 464 30.26 14.63 10.81
C ARG A 464 29.33 13.49 10.44
N VAL A 465 29.89 12.44 9.85
CA VAL A 465 29.20 11.15 9.67
C VAL A 465 30.07 10.04 10.22
N ALA A 466 29.46 9.12 10.96
CA ALA A 466 30.11 7.91 11.42
C ALA A 466 29.27 6.68 11.10
N CYS A 467 29.91 5.63 10.60
CA CYS A 467 29.31 4.33 10.39
C CYS A 467 29.99 3.30 11.29
N ILE A 468 29.21 2.53 12.02
CA ILE A 468 29.65 1.45 12.90
C ILE A 468 29.17 0.14 12.32
N GLY A 469 30.06 -0.82 12.10
CA GLY A 469 29.70 -2.14 11.61
C GLY A 469 30.49 -3.28 12.24
N ALA A 470 29.95 -4.49 12.14
CA ALA A 470 30.60 -5.73 12.55
C ALA A 470 30.23 -6.89 11.62
N ASP A 471 31.02 -7.96 11.65
CA ASP A 471 30.79 -9.23 10.93
C ASP A 471 29.59 -10.06 11.43
N ARG A 472 28.83 -9.48 12.36
CA ARG A 472 27.70 -10.08 13.05
C ARG A 472 26.65 -9.02 13.34
N GLU A 473 25.52 -9.43 13.91
CA GLU A 473 24.47 -8.51 14.32
C GLU A 473 24.99 -7.58 15.43
N LEU A 474 24.85 -6.26 15.22
CA LEU A 474 25.21 -5.25 16.20
C LEU A 474 24.09 -5.09 17.22
N VAL A 475 24.44 -5.24 18.50
CA VAL A 475 23.53 -4.91 19.61
C VAL A 475 23.38 -3.40 19.68
N VAL A 476 22.19 -2.91 19.32
CA VAL A 476 21.86 -1.47 19.37
C VAL A 476 21.79 -1.02 20.84
N PRO A 477 22.48 0.06 21.24
CA PRO A 477 22.41 0.61 22.59
C PRO A 477 20.96 0.92 23.03
N ALA A 478 20.63 0.68 24.30
CA ALA A 478 19.27 0.81 24.81
C ALA A 478 18.68 2.22 24.61
N ALA A 479 19.51 3.27 24.73
CA ALA A 479 19.09 4.66 24.49
C ALA A 479 18.69 4.95 23.03
N LEU A 480 19.10 4.09 22.09
CA LEU A 480 18.84 4.25 20.66
C LEU A 480 17.78 3.25 20.13
N LYS A 481 17.33 2.30 20.97
CA LYS A 481 16.28 1.35 20.61
C LYS A 481 14.94 2.07 20.51
N GLY A 482 14.22 1.85 19.41
CA GLY A 482 12.93 2.50 19.15
C GLY A 482 13.03 3.99 18.81
N ALA A 483 14.24 4.54 18.70
CA ALA A 483 14.42 5.91 18.24
C ALA A 483 13.95 6.04 16.78
N ARG A 484 13.21 7.12 16.50
CA ARG A 484 12.65 7.41 15.19
C ARG A 484 13.78 7.74 14.22
N ASP A 485 13.74 7.15 13.03
CA ASP A 485 14.73 7.41 11.99
C ASP A 485 14.71 8.88 11.56
N LEU A 486 15.88 9.41 11.18
CA LEU A 486 16.05 10.79 10.70
C LEU A 486 15.56 11.88 11.68
N ALA A 487 15.33 11.52 12.95
CA ALA A 487 15.00 12.45 14.02
C ALA A 487 16.19 12.62 14.98
N PRO A 488 16.28 13.76 15.70
CA PRO A 488 17.28 13.96 16.74
C PRO A 488 17.24 12.85 17.79
N LEU A 489 18.40 12.24 18.03
CA LEU A 489 18.60 11.20 19.02
C LEU A 489 18.92 11.81 20.39
N PRO A 490 18.55 11.15 21.50
CA PRO A 490 18.81 11.63 22.86
C PRO A 490 20.28 11.38 23.28
N VAL A 491 21.23 11.91 22.50
CA VAL A 491 22.68 11.78 22.69
C VAL A 491 23.35 13.14 22.54
N ARG A 492 24.51 13.33 23.16
CA ARG A 492 25.24 14.60 23.17
C ARG A 492 26.15 14.78 21.94
N SER A 493 26.58 13.68 21.34
CA SER A 493 27.48 13.69 20.19
C SER A 493 27.54 12.34 19.48
N LEU A 494 28.08 12.36 18.26
CA LEU A 494 28.39 11.18 17.45
C LEU A 494 29.41 10.26 18.14
N ASP A 495 30.36 10.84 18.87
CA ASP A 495 31.37 10.08 19.62
C ASP A 495 30.74 9.29 20.78
N GLU A 496 29.68 9.84 21.40
CA GLU A 496 28.89 9.12 22.40
C GLU A 496 28.21 7.90 21.79
N VAL A 497 27.58 8.05 20.62
CA VAL A 497 26.94 6.94 19.90
C VAL A 497 27.95 5.83 19.62
N VAL A 498 29.10 6.16 19.04
CA VAL A 498 30.13 5.16 18.70
C VAL A 498 30.68 4.49 19.97
N SER A 499 30.87 5.25 21.05
CA SER A 499 31.30 4.70 22.34
C SER A 499 30.30 3.69 22.91
N GLN A 500 29.00 4.02 22.91
CA GLN A 500 27.94 3.12 23.37
C GLN A 500 27.87 1.84 22.54
N TYR A 501 28.03 1.95 21.21
CA TYR A 501 28.11 0.76 20.35
C TYR A 501 29.31 -0.12 20.68
N ARG A 502 30.50 0.46 20.90
CA ARG A 502 31.70 -0.32 21.25
C ARG A 502 31.60 -1.02 22.59
N GLN A 503 30.88 -0.45 23.56
CA GLN A 503 30.64 -1.08 24.86
C GLN A 503 29.84 -2.38 24.73
N GLY A 504 28.78 -2.37 23.89
CA GLY A 504 27.97 -3.56 23.61
C GLY A 504 28.56 -4.49 22.54
N ASN A 505 29.49 -3.99 21.72
CA ASN A 505 30.05 -4.68 20.56
C ASN A 505 31.58 -4.44 20.47
N PRO A 506 32.40 -5.15 21.26
CA PRO A 506 33.84 -4.89 21.34
C PRO A 506 34.60 -5.06 20.02
N THR A 507 34.06 -5.86 19.10
CA THR A 507 34.64 -6.12 17.76
C THR A 507 34.10 -5.19 16.68
N ALA A 508 33.27 -4.21 17.03
CA ALA A 508 32.70 -3.28 16.07
C ALA A 508 33.77 -2.31 15.54
N MET A 509 33.81 -2.20 14.21
CA MET A 509 34.65 -1.26 13.48
C MET A 509 33.84 0.01 13.22
N SER A 510 34.50 1.17 13.25
CA SER A 510 33.86 2.46 12.96
C SER A 510 34.66 3.24 11.93
N SER A 511 33.98 3.87 10.98
CA SER A 511 34.56 4.78 10.00
C SER A 511 33.93 6.16 10.13
N TYR A 512 34.74 7.22 10.00
CA TYR A 512 34.34 8.61 10.18
C TYR A 512 34.69 9.44 8.96
N ILE A 513 33.83 10.42 8.66
CA ILE A 513 34.14 11.52 7.77
C ILE A 513 33.81 12.83 8.48
N ASP A 514 34.81 13.71 8.57
CA ASP A 514 34.65 15.09 9.03
C ASP A 514 34.39 15.99 7.83
N ILE A 515 33.28 16.71 7.87
CA ILE A 515 32.77 17.57 6.80
C ILE A 515 33.00 19.03 7.16
N THR A 516 33.48 19.82 6.20
CA THR A 516 33.62 21.28 6.36
C THR A 516 32.66 22.02 5.44
N VAL A 517 31.67 22.69 6.00
CA VAL A 517 30.72 23.52 5.25
C VAL A 517 31.20 24.97 5.25
N THR A 518 31.38 25.52 4.06
CA THR A 518 31.76 26.91 3.79
C THR A 518 30.54 27.71 3.33
N ARG A 519 30.58 29.04 3.45
CA ARG A 519 29.47 29.92 3.04
C ARG A 519 29.24 29.89 1.52
#